data_AF-A0A7V3AFR1-F1
#
_entry.id   AF-A0A7V3AFR1-F1
#
_cell.length_a   1.000
_cell.length_b   1.000
_cell.length_c   1.000
_cell.angle_alpha   90.00
_cell.angle_beta   90.00
_cell.angle_gamma   90.00
#
_symmetry.space_group_name_H-M   'P 1'
#
loop_
_entity.id
_entity.type
_entity.pdbx_description
1 polymer ?
#
loop_
_entity_poly.entity_id
_entity_poly.type
_entity_poly.pdbx_seq_one_letter_code
_entity_poly.pdbx_strand_id
1 'polypeptide(L)'
;MNESDSHPSPATGRTPGDTPAIPPSAPPVPAVPAPEAPARPAAPAVGSPVPPAGLPPRRPAPPPPPQRPSRAGLWIVLGVLGFGFLCLVGLVGLVFAALIALYFGNQVEGMEMKGATGEELFAAKNHAWRMIFWVSIVPGIVFFIGGLFVSESPRWLFRKRRIDEARAARQPFFLYQAHNAPHFPLMAPQETIARFRGQFREGWDELRRRRHARQIRAGLLDKRWGLTERPPDSPAWESLKPEQRERFDHLMAIYAATIHHVDLSIGRLVDGLAGRGLLENTLILFMSDNGGNAESGPAGRLEGDPPGSARSSVFLGMNWATLANTPFRRYKHFTHEGGIATPLIAHWPAGIPRRQEGKLDHQPGHLIDILPTVLEMAGVRPAAGKTPPEGISLLPAFSGGPLRRKTPLFFMHEGNRAVRDGRWKLVSKHPRDWELYDMQADRTELRDLALTNPGKVKELAAAYDAWAARTHTDPWTGPERTDWGQELK
;
A
#
# COMPACT_ATOMS: atom_id res chain seq x y z
N MET A 1 -20.16 24.49 71.78
CA MET A 1 -20.60 25.70 71.06
C MET A 1 -21.07 25.21 69.70
N ASN A 2 -22.33 24.74 69.62
CA ASN A 2 -23.55 25.48 69.20
C ASN A 2 -23.43 25.93 67.73
N GLU A 3 -24.20 25.52 66.73
CA GLU A 3 -25.64 25.21 66.50
C GLU A 3 -26.22 26.19 65.46
N SER A 4 -27.22 25.71 64.71
CA SER A 4 -28.24 26.39 63.88
C SER A 4 -27.81 26.88 62.48
N ASP A 5 -28.33 26.34 61.36
CA ASP A 5 -29.71 26.21 60.82
C ASP A 5 -30.18 27.43 60.02
N SER A 6 -30.54 27.22 58.74
CA SER A 6 -31.88 27.51 58.20
C SER A 6 -31.95 27.44 56.65
N HIS A 7 -32.84 26.57 56.16
CA HIS A 7 -33.53 26.64 54.86
C HIS A 7 -34.90 27.33 55.08
N PRO A 8 -35.60 27.90 54.06
CA PRO A 8 -36.44 27.10 53.13
C PRO A 8 -36.65 27.63 51.69
N SER A 9 -37.15 26.72 50.85
CA SER A 9 -37.72 26.83 49.48
C SER A 9 -39.14 27.49 49.50
N PRO A 10 -39.92 27.73 48.38
CA PRO A 10 -40.30 26.71 47.39
C PRO A 10 -40.75 27.11 45.93
N ALA A 11 -40.77 26.08 45.07
CA ALA A 11 -41.80 25.65 44.09
C ALA A 11 -42.23 26.49 42.87
N THR A 12 -42.16 25.89 41.67
CA THR A 12 -43.25 25.20 40.91
C THR A 12 -42.66 24.77 39.55
N GLY A 13 -42.86 23.61 38.93
CA GLY A 13 -43.91 22.60 38.99
C GLY A 13 -44.73 22.62 37.70
N ARG A 14 -44.47 21.73 36.72
CA ARG A 14 -45.48 21.12 35.83
C ARG A 14 -44.92 20.04 34.88
N THR A 15 -45.70 18.98 34.79
CA THR A 15 -45.58 17.67 34.14
C THR A 15 -46.25 17.65 32.74
N PRO A 16 -46.16 16.53 31.97
CA PRO A 16 -46.40 16.47 30.53
C PRO A 16 -47.82 16.02 30.13
N GLY A 17 -48.21 16.31 28.89
CA GLY A 17 -49.34 15.70 28.18
C GLY A 17 -50.26 16.71 27.51
N ASP A 18 -50.24 16.78 26.17
CA ASP A 18 -51.44 16.65 25.33
C ASP A 18 -51.11 16.86 23.84
N THR A 19 -51.48 15.85 23.07
CA THR A 19 -51.43 15.72 21.61
C THR A 19 -52.53 16.55 20.95
N PRO A 20 -52.37 16.95 19.68
CA PRO A 20 -53.50 16.87 18.74
C PRO A 20 -53.17 16.07 17.47
N ALA A 21 -54.21 15.44 16.92
CA ALA A 21 -54.20 14.45 15.87
C ALA A 21 -54.16 15.00 14.43
N ILE A 22 -53.37 14.29 13.60
CA ILE A 22 -53.50 13.79 12.20
C ILE A 22 -54.59 14.39 11.26
N PRO A 23 -54.22 14.60 9.97
CA PRO A 23 -55.07 14.23 8.83
C PRO A 23 -54.44 13.13 7.92
N PRO A 24 -55.25 12.41 7.13
CA PRO A 24 -55.00 11.03 6.70
C PRO A 24 -54.07 10.85 5.50
N SER A 25 -53.62 9.59 5.40
CA SER A 25 -52.81 8.92 4.39
C SER A 25 -53.22 9.15 2.93
N ALA A 26 -52.22 9.42 2.08
CA ALA A 26 -52.33 9.25 0.63
C ALA A 26 -52.29 7.74 0.25
N PRO A 27 -53.02 7.32 -0.79
CA PRO A 27 -53.26 5.91 -1.12
C PRO A 27 -52.01 5.19 -1.68
N PRO A 28 -51.96 3.85 -1.59
CA PRO A 28 -50.84 3.06 -2.09
C PRO A 28 -50.80 3.08 -3.62
N VAL A 29 -49.59 3.26 -4.17
CA VAL A 29 -49.32 3.00 -5.59
C VAL A 29 -49.41 1.49 -5.83
N PRO A 30 -50.22 1.00 -6.78
CA PRO A 30 -50.36 -0.42 -7.04
C PRO A 30 -49.06 -1.01 -7.56
N ALA A 31 -48.66 -2.14 -6.98
CA ALA A 31 -47.57 -2.98 -7.46
C ALA A 31 -47.94 -3.53 -8.84
N VAL A 32 -47.05 -3.31 -9.82
CA VAL A 32 -47.11 -3.97 -11.12
C VAL A 32 -46.63 -5.42 -10.92
N PRO A 33 -47.43 -6.45 -11.21
CA PRO A 33 -46.96 -7.83 -11.16
C PRO A 33 -45.97 -8.07 -12.30
N ALA A 34 -44.75 -8.47 -11.96
CA ALA A 34 -43.81 -9.04 -12.92
C ALA A 34 -44.35 -10.41 -13.39
N PRO A 35 -44.27 -10.72 -14.69
CA PRO A 35 -44.88 -11.91 -15.26
C PRO A 35 -44.24 -13.21 -14.72
N GLU A 36 -45.10 -14.17 -14.37
CA GLU A 36 -44.74 -15.54 -14.05
C GLU A 36 -43.93 -16.17 -15.19
N ALA A 37 -42.74 -16.66 -14.86
CA ALA A 37 -41.97 -17.51 -15.77
C ALA A 37 -42.66 -18.88 -15.86
N PRO A 38 -42.88 -19.43 -17.06
CA PRO A 38 -43.60 -20.69 -17.23
C PRO A 38 -42.84 -21.86 -16.61
N ALA A 39 -43.58 -22.70 -15.89
CA ALA A 39 -43.15 -23.96 -15.32
C ALA A 39 -42.49 -24.85 -16.39
N ARG A 40 -41.26 -25.29 -16.12
CA ARG A 40 -40.60 -26.31 -16.94
C ARG A 40 -41.28 -27.66 -16.71
N PRO A 41 -41.59 -28.42 -17.78
CA PRO A 41 -42.18 -29.75 -17.64
C PRO A 41 -41.21 -30.74 -17.01
N ALA A 42 -41.77 -31.60 -16.16
CA ALA A 42 -41.08 -32.70 -15.50
C ALA A 42 -40.47 -33.66 -16.54
N ALA A 43 -39.20 -34.02 -16.33
CA ALA A 43 -38.54 -35.08 -17.08
C ALA A 43 -39.10 -36.46 -16.66
N PRO A 44 -39.30 -37.39 -17.61
CA PRO A 44 -39.82 -38.72 -17.28
C PRO A 44 -38.76 -39.55 -16.54
N ALA A 45 -39.23 -40.33 -15.56
CA ALA A 45 -38.46 -41.30 -14.82
C ALA A 45 -37.88 -42.37 -15.77
N VAL A 46 -36.55 -42.47 -15.83
CA VAL A 46 -35.84 -43.57 -16.50
C VAL A 46 -35.39 -44.55 -15.42
N GLY A 47 -35.74 -45.82 -15.64
CA GLY A 47 -35.65 -46.91 -14.68
C GLY A 47 -34.22 -47.33 -14.28
N SER A 48 -34.21 -48.19 -13.27
CA SER A 48 -33.05 -48.79 -12.61
C SER A 48 -32.05 -49.44 -13.58
N PRO A 49 -30.73 -49.32 -13.34
CA PRO A 49 -29.74 -49.99 -14.16
C PRO A 49 -29.61 -51.48 -13.77
N VAL A 50 -29.82 -52.35 -14.76
CA VAL A 50 -29.38 -53.76 -14.78
C VAL A 50 -27.85 -53.79 -14.94
N PRO A 51 -27.11 -54.69 -14.25
CA PRO A 51 -25.65 -54.75 -14.40
C PRO A 51 -25.26 -55.41 -15.74
N PRO A 52 -24.25 -54.90 -16.46
CA PRO A 52 -23.79 -55.54 -17.70
C PRO A 52 -22.87 -56.73 -17.39
N ALA A 53 -23.10 -57.80 -18.16
CA ALA A 53 -22.29 -59.00 -18.23
C ALA A 53 -20.85 -58.72 -18.73
N GLY A 54 -19.92 -59.61 -18.34
CA GLY A 54 -18.47 -59.43 -18.43
C GLY A 54 -17.89 -59.18 -19.83
N LEU A 55 -16.81 -58.38 -19.85
CA LEU A 55 -15.93 -58.17 -20.99
C LEU A 55 -14.75 -59.16 -20.95
N PRO A 56 -14.28 -59.68 -22.10
CA PRO A 56 -13.10 -60.55 -22.16
C PRO A 56 -11.79 -59.73 -21.99
N PRO A 57 -10.66 -60.37 -21.65
CA PRO A 57 -9.45 -59.67 -21.23
C PRO A 57 -8.77 -58.90 -22.38
N ARG A 58 -8.32 -57.67 -22.08
CA ARG A 58 -7.54 -56.81 -22.98
C ARG A 58 -6.13 -57.35 -23.21
N ARG A 59 -5.67 -57.37 -24.47
CA ARG A 59 -4.26 -57.59 -24.84
C ARG A 59 -3.37 -56.45 -24.33
N PRO A 60 -2.10 -56.70 -23.98
CA PRO A 60 -1.17 -55.67 -23.50
C PRO A 60 -0.80 -54.68 -24.62
N ALA A 61 -0.70 -53.40 -24.26
CA ALA A 61 -0.34 -52.32 -25.17
C ALA A 61 1.18 -52.32 -25.48
N PRO A 62 1.59 -51.92 -26.70
CA PRO A 62 3.01 -51.81 -27.06
C PRO A 62 3.70 -50.66 -26.33
N PRO A 63 5.04 -50.72 -26.14
CA PRO A 63 5.79 -49.70 -25.42
C PRO A 63 5.79 -48.35 -26.17
N PRO A 64 5.91 -47.21 -25.44
CA PRO A 64 5.88 -45.89 -26.06
C PRO A 64 7.16 -45.61 -26.85
N PRO A 65 7.08 -44.82 -27.94
CA PRO A 65 8.24 -44.45 -28.73
C PRO A 65 9.17 -43.49 -27.95
N PRO A 66 10.48 -43.47 -28.27
CA PRO A 66 11.45 -42.61 -27.58
C PRO A 66 11.10 -41.12 -27.73
N GLN A 67 11.10 -40.39 -26.62
CA GLN A 67 10.80 -38.96 -26.59
C GLN A 67 11.88 -38.17 -27.34
N ARG A 68 11.51 -37.54 -28.46
CA ARG A 68 12.34 -36.52 -29.12
C ARG A 68 12.28 -35.23 -28.30
N PRO A 69 13.41 -34.49 -28.14
CA PRO A 69 13.40 -33.21 -27.45
C PRO A 69 12.37 -32.27 -28.07
N SER A 70 11.60 -31.59 -27.23
CA SER A 70 10.54 -30.69 -27.70
C SER A 70 11.17 -29.55 -28.51
N ARG A 71 10.55 -29.19 -29.64
CA ARG A 71 10.98 -28.05 -30.47
C ARG A 71 11.16 -26.77 -29.62
N ALA A 72 10.38 -26.62 -28.54
CA ALA A 72 10.47 -25.50 -27.60
C ALA A 72 11.82 -25.42 -26.86
N GLY A 73 12.39 -26.53 -26.42
CA GLY A 73 13.71 -26.53 -25.75
C GLY A 73 14.85 -26.09 -26.68
N LEU A 74 14.77 -26.48 -27.96
CA LEU A 74 15.72 -26.05 -28.99
C LEU A 74 15.62 -24.55 -29.26
N TRP A 75 14.41 -23.99 -29.32
CA TRP A 75 14.20 -22.53 -29.52
C TRP A 75 14.68 -21.68 -28.34
N ILE A 76 14.58 -22.18 -27.11
CA ILE A 76 15.09 -21.48 -25.92
C ILE A 76 16.62 -21.42 -25.94
N VAL A 77 17.29 -22.54 -26.23
CA VAL A 77 18.75 -22.60 -26.33
C VAL A 77 19.26 -21.71 -27.46
N LEU A 78 18.61 -21.76 -28.63
CA LEU A 78 18.93 -20.88 -29.76
C LEU A 78 18.69 -19.39 -29.42
N GLY A 79 17.65 -19.08 -28.63
CA GLY A 79 17.35 -17.72 -28.19
C GLY A 79 18.39 -17.15 -27.21
N VAL A 80 18.84 -17.94 -26.23
CA VAL A 80 19.88 -17.54 -25.27
C VAL A 80 21.22 -17.36 -25.96
N LEU A 81 21.60 -18.27 -26.85
CA LEU A 81 22.83 -18.15 -27.64
C LEU A 81 22.77 -16.96 -28.61
N GLY A 82 21.62 -16.71 -29.23
CA GLY A 82 21.41 -15.55 -30.11
C GLY A 82 21.50 -14.22 -29.36
N PHE A 83 20.96 -14.13 -28.15
CA PHE A 83 21.07 -12.93 -27.31
C PHE A 83 22.51 -12.68 -26.85
N GLY A 84 23.21 -13.72 -26.41
CA GLY A 84 24.63 -13.63 -26.05
C GLY A 84 25.50 -13.15 -27.21
N PHE A 85 25.24 -13.65 -28.43
CA PHE A 85 25.92 -13.19 -29.64
C PHE A 85 25.65 -11.72 -29.96
N LEU A 86 24.40 -11.26 -29.83
CA LEU A 86 24.04 -9.85 -30.07
C LEU A 86 24.71 -8.89 -29.07
N CYS A 87 24.79 -9.26 -27.79
CA CYS A 87 25.51 -8.49 -26.78
C CYS A 87 27.02 -8.41 -27.08
N LEU A 88 27.62 -9.51 -27.53
CA LEU A 88 29.02 -9.55 -27.93
C LEU A 88 29.28 -8.64 -29.14
N VAL A 89 28.42 -8.68 -30.16
CA VAL A 89 28.52 -7.80 -31.34
C VAL A 89 28.39 -6.32 -30.95
N GLY A 90 27.47 -5.99 -30.04
CA GLY A 90 27.30 -4.63 -29.53
C GLY A 90 28.54 -4.12 -28.77
N LEU A 91 29.12 -4.94 -27.90
CA LEU A 91 30.34 -4.60 -27.16
C LEU A 91 31.53 -4.40 -28.09
N VAL A 92 31.72 -5.30 -29.06
CA VAL A 92 32.78 -5.20 -30.07
C VAL A 92 32.62 -3.90 -30.87
N GLY A 93 31.40 -3.56 -31.31
CA GLY A 93 31.14 -2.32 -32.05
C GLY A 93 31.49 -1.04 -31.27
N LEU A 94 31.22 -1.01 -29.96
CA LEU A 94 31.59 0.13 -29.10
C LEU A 94 33.11 0.26 -28.95
N VAL A 95 33.83 -0.85 -28.79
CA VAL A 95 35.30 -0.85 -28.73
C VAL A 95 35.90 -0.35 -30.05
N PHE A 96 35.38 -0.82 -31.19
CA PHE A 96 35.82 -0.34 -32.50
C PHE A 96 35.54 1.16 -32.70
N ALA A 97 34.37 1.66 -32.29
CA ALA A 97 34.05 3.08 -32.37
C ALA A 97 35.03 3.94 -31.54
N ALA A 98 35.39 3.48 -30.33
CA ALA A 98 36.37 4.14 -29.49
C ALA A 98 37.78 4.14 -30.10
N LEU A 99 38.21 3.02 -30.69
CA LEU A 99 39.51 2.92 -31.37
C LEU A 99 39.58 3.81 -32.62
N ILE A 100 38.49 3.90 -33.39
CA ILE A 100 38.38 4.78 -34.56
C ILE A 100 38.45 6.25 -34.11
N ALA A 101 37.74 6.62 -33.05
CA ALA A 101 37.80 7.97 -32.49
C ALA A 101 39.22 8.33 -32.03
N LEU A 102 39.92 7.41 -31.36
CA LEU A 102 41.29 7.60 -30.92
C LEU A 102 42.26 7.77 -32.10
N TYR A 103 42.14 6.90 -33.12
CA TYR A 103 42.98 6.94 -34.32
C TYR A 103 42.82 8.26 -35.09
N PHE A 104 41.59 8.67 -35.36
CA PHE A 104 41.33 9.91 -36.09
C PHE A 104 41.62 11.16 -35.24
N GLY A 105 41.43 11.11 -33.92
CA GLY A 105 41.87 12.17 -33.01
C GLY A 105 43.36 12.46 -33.14
N ASN A 106 44.18 11.40 -33.08
CA ASN A 106 45.63 11.51 -33.25
C ASN A 106 46.04 12.03 -34.64
N GLN A 107 45.31 11.65 -35.70
CA GLN A 107 45.56 12.17 -37.05
C GLN A 107 45.26 13.67 -37.15
N VAL A 108 44.13 14.11 -36.58
CA VAL A 108 43.73 15.52 -36.58
C VAL A 108 44.70 16.37 -35.76
N GLU A 109 45.12 15.91 -34.58
CA GLU A 109 46.15 16.57 -33.77
C GLU A 109 47.49 16.66 -34.53
N GLY A 110 47.88 15.58 -35.23
CA GLY A 110 49.07 15.57 -36.07
C GLY A 110 48.99 16.52 -37.28
N MET A 111 47.80 16.74 -37.84
CA MET A 111 47.56 17.74 -38.90
C MET A 111 47.62 19.17 -38.35
N GLU A 112 47.05 19.40 -37.17
CA GLU A 112 47.07 20.70 -36.49
C GLU A 112 48.51 21.12 -36.14
N MET A 113 49.30 20.20 -35.62
CA MET A 113 50.74 20.42 -35.34
C MET A 113 51.58 20.70 -36.60
N LYS A 114 51.12 20.29 -37.78
CA LYS A 114 51.76 20.55 -39.08
C LYS A 114 51.24 21.81 -39.77
N GLY A 115 50.36 22.58 -39.10
CA GLY A 115 49.82 23.84 -39.62
C GLY A 115 48.72 23.67 -40.67
N ALA A 116 47.98 22.56 -40.64
CA ALA A 116 46.84 22.35 -41.54
C ALA A 116 45.80 23.48 -41.41
N THR A 117 45.16 23.83 -42.52
CA THR A 117 44.16 24.89 -42.58
C THR A 117 42.86 24.47 -41.89
N GLY A 118 42.04 25.46 -41.52
CA GLY A 118 40.73 25.21 -40.87
C GLY A 118 39.80 24.31 -41.70
N GLU A 119 39.84 24.42 -43.03
CA GLU A 119 39.04 23.57 -43.93
C GLU A 119 39.51 22.11 -43.94
N GLU A 120 40.83 21.88 -43.93
CA GLU A 120 41.41 20.53 -43.90
C GLU A 120 41.13 19.83 -42.57
N LEU A 121 41.24 20.54 -41.45
CA LEU A 121 40.89 20.03 -40.13
C LEU A 121 39.40 19.72 -40.03
N PHE A 122 38.54 20.57 -40.60
CA PHE A 122 37.10 20.34 -40.62
C PHE A 122 36.74 19.11 -41.47
N ALA A 123 37.33 18.96 -42.65
CA ALA A 123 37.11 17.80 -43.52
C ALA A 123 37.55 16.49 -42.84
N ALA A 124 38.70 16.48 -42.18
CA ALA A 124 39.21 15.33 -41.43
C ALA A 124 38.30 14.97 -40.24
N LYS A 125 37.87 15.97 -39.45
CA LYS A 125 36.92 15.78 -38.34
C LYS A 125 35.57 15.24 -38.86
N ASN A 126 35.05 15.78 -39.95
CA ASN A 126 33.79 15.33 -40.54
C ASN A 126 33.88 13.89 -41.06
N HIS A 127 35.00 13.52 -41.70
CA HIS A 127 35.24 12.14 -42.13
C HIS A 127 35.30 11.16 -40.93
N ALA A 128 36.00 11.54 -39.86
CA ALA A 128 36.07 10.77 -38.61
C ALA A 128 34.68 10.56 -38.00
N TRP A 129 33.88 11.62 -37.90
CA TRP A 129 32.51 11.55 -37.40
C TRP A 129 31.61 10.64 -38.23
N ARG A 130 31.71 10.69 -39.57
CA ARG A 130 30.95 9.80 -40.44
C ARG A 130 31.35 8.33 -40.24
N MET A 131 32.63 8.05 -40.07
CA MET A 131 33.12 6.68 -39.80
C MET A 131 32.66 6.15 -38.45
N ILE A 132 32.75 6.96 -37.39
CA ILE A 132 32.24 6.60 -36.05
C ILE A 132 30.73 6.35 -36.11
N PHE A 133 29.99 7.20 -36.82
CA PHE A 133 28.54 7.05 -36.99
C PHE A 133 28.19 5.73 -37.69
N TRP A 134 28.83 5.40 -38.82
CA TRP A 134 28.57 4.15 -39.54
C TRP A 134 28.87 2.88 -38.74
N VAL A 135 29.94 2.90 -37.93
CA VAL A 135 30.31 1.75 -37.08
C VAL A 135 29.41 1.65 -35.84
N SER A 136 28.83 2.76 -35.39
CA SER A 136 27.94 2.82 -34.22
C SER A 136 26.46 2.58 -34.54
N ILE A 137 26.04 2.65 -35.82
CA ILE A 137 24.64 2.41 -36.24
C ILE A 137 24.15 1.02 -35.84
N VAL A 138 24.93 -0.04 -36.11
CA VAL A 138 24.50 -1.41 -35.82
C VAL A 138 24.39 -1.66 -34.32
N PRO A 139 25.39 -1.31 -33.48
CA PRO A 139 25.24 -1.35 -32.02
C PRO A 139 24.10 -0.46 -31.50
N GLY A 140 23.90 0.73 -32.08
CA GLY A 140 22.83 1.65 -31.71
C GLY A 140 21.44 1.10 -32.01
N ILE A 141 21.25 0.43 -33.16
CA ILE A 141 20.00 -0.27 -33.49
C ILE A 141 19.78 -1.45 -32.56
N VAL A 142 20.81 -2.24 -32.25
CA VAL A 142 20.71 -3.36 -31.30
C VAL A 142 20.40 -2.87 -29.89
N PHE A 143 20.97 -1.74 -29.46
CA PHE A 143 20.69 -1.12 -28.16
C PHE A 143 19.30 -0.48 -28.11
N PHE A 144 18.85 0.15 -29.21
CA PHE A 144 17.50 0.70 -29.34
C PHE A 144 16.43 -0.40 -29.33
N ILE A 145 16.63 -1.48 -30.11
CA ILE A 145 15.76 -2.65 -30.13
C ILE A 145 15.82 -3.36 -28.77
N GLY A 146 17.00 -3.55 -28.18
CA GLY A 146 17.16 -4.07 -26.83
C GLY A 146 16.45 -3.22 -25.78
N GLY A 147 16.53 -1.89 -25.89
CA GLY A 147 15.84 -0.92 -25.04
C GLY A 147 14.31 -0.99 -25.15
N LEU A 148 13.77 -1.31 -26.33
CA LEU A 148 12.34 -1.61 -26.51
C LEU A 148 11.91 -2.87 -25.72
N PHE A 149 12.84 -3.77 -25.40
CA PHE A 149 12.59 -5.00 -24.63
C PHE A 149 13.03 -4.90 -23.15
N VAL A 150 13.70 -3.82 -22.71
CA VAL A 150 14.28 -3.69 -21.35
C VAL A 150 13.43 -2.84 -20.38
N SER A 151 12.18 -2.50 -20.70
CA SER A 151 11.23 -1.92 -19.71
C SER A 151 9.87 -2.62 -19.70
N GLU A 152 9.86 -3.90 -19.32
CA GLU A 152 8.65 -4.72 -19.16
C GLU A 152 8.03 -4.61 -17.75
N SER A 153 7.80 -3.40 -17.26
CA SER A 153 6.79 -3.15 -16.21
C SER A 153 6.41 -1.66 -16.25
N PRO A 154 5.14 -1.21 -16.28
CA PRO A 154 3.83 -1.87 -16.12
C PRO A 154 2.98 -1.90 -17.42
N ARG A 155 3.56 -1.61 -18.59
CA ARG A 155 2.86 -1.59 -19.90
C ARG A 155 2.25 -2.94 -20.30
N TRP A 156 2.75 -4.04 -19.75
CA TRP A 156 2.29 -5.40 -20.04
C TRP A 156 0.82 -5.62 -19.66
N LEU A 157 0.34 -5.07 -18.53
CA LEU A 157 -1.07 -5.16 -18.13
C LEU A 157 -2.01 -4.39 -19.06
N PHE A 158 -1.56 -3.32 -19.69
CA PHE A 158 -2.43 -2.47 -20.50
C PHE A 158 -2.46 -2.84 -21.98
N ARG A 159 -1.60 -3.79 -22.42
CA ARG A 159 -1.68 -4.36 -23.77
C ARG A 159 -2.84 -5.36 -23.83
N LYS A 160 -3.97 -4.90 -24.36
CA LYS A 160 -5.23 -5.66 -24.60
C LYS A 160 -4.96 -7.12 -25.04
N ARG A 161 -4.02 -7.32 -25.96
CA ARG A 161 -3.62 -8.63 -26.48
C ARG A 161 -3.11 -9.63 -25.43
N ARG A 162 -2.28 -9.23 -24.46
CA ARG A 162 -1.71 -10.15 -23.44
C ARG A 162 -2.72 -10.51 -22.36
N ILE A 163 -3.57 -9.56 -21.95
CA ILE A 163 -4.71 -9.86 -21.04
C ILE A 163 -5.72 -10.76 -21.75
N ASP A 164 -6.02 -10.50 -23.03
CA ASP A 164 -6.91 -11.36 -23.80
C ASP A 164 -6.29 -12.75 -24.01
N GLU A 165 -4.97 -12.85 -24.21
CA GLU A 165 -4.23 -14.12 -24.25
C GLU A 165 -4.24 -14.84 -22.89
N ALA A 166 -4.00 -14.15 -21.77
CA ALA A 166 -4.08 -14.73 -20.43
C ALA A 166 -5.52 -15.17 -20.08
N ARG A 167 -6.52 -14.38 -20.49
CA ARG A 167 -7.95 -14.69 -20.35
C ARG A 167 -8.35 -15.88 -21.22
N ALA A 168 -7.86 -15.94 -22.46
CA ALA A 168 -8.03 -17.09 -23.35
C ALA A 168 -7.34 -18.35 -22.78
N ALA A 169 -6.17 -18.19 -22.18
CA ALA A 169 -5.43 -19.24 -21.47
C ALA A 169 -5.96 -19.54 -20.06
N ARG A 170 -6.98 -18.79 -19.59
CA ARG A 170 -7.56 -18.87 -18.24
C ARG A 170 -6.53 -18.80 -17.10
N GLN A 171 -5.45 -18.05 -17.28
CA GLN A 171 -4.42 -17.87 -16.26
C GLN A 171 -4.79 -16.72 -15.30
N PRO A 172 -4.63 -16.90 -13.98
CA PRO A 172 -4.77 -15.81 -13.02
C PRO A 172 -3.62 -14.80 -13.16
N PHE A 173 -3.79 -13.61 -12.60
CA PHE A 173 -2.73 -12.60 -12.51
C PHE A 173 -2.51 -12.17 -11.06
N PHE A 174 -1.29 -11.69 -10.77
CA PHE A 174 -0.95 -10.97 -9.55
C PHE A 174 -0.46 -9.58 -9.96
N LEU A 175 -1.10 -8.54 -9.43
CA LEU A 175 -0.72 -7.14 -9.67
C LEU A 175 -0.30 -6.50 -8.35
N TYR A 176 0.96 -6.08 -8.28
CA TYR A 176 1.45 -5.22 -7.21
C TYR A 176 1.58 -3.79 -7.75
N GLN A 177 0.70 -2.91 -7.28
CA GLN A 177 0.71 -1.49 -7.61
C GLN A 177 1.06 -0.69 -6.36
N ALA A 178 2.33 -0.32 -6.23
CA ALA A 178 2.84 0.49 -5.14
C ALA A 178 2.99 1.94 -5.59
N HIS A 179 2.02 2.78 -5.25
CA HIS A 179 2.14 4.22 -5.44
C HIS A 179 3.28 4.77 -4.58
N ASN A 180 4.06 5.69 -5.12
CA ASN A 180 4.97 6.51 -4.30
C ASN A 180 4.17 7.58 -3.53
N ALA A 181 3.07 8.06 -4.09
CA ALA A 181 2.17 9.01 -3.45
C ALA A 181 1.44 8.38 -2.25
N PRO A 182 1.22 9.12 -1.14
CA PRO A 182 1.54 10.53 -0.94
C PRO A 182 2.88 10.75 -0.21
N HIS A 183 3.91 9.94 -0.47
CA HIS A 183 5.23 10.20 0.09
C HIS A 183 5.78 11.53 -0.46
N PHE A 184 6.57 12.22 0.37
CA PHE A 184 7.26 13.43 -0.05
C PHE A 184 8.31 13.14 -1.17
N PRO A 185 8.72 14.16 -1.95
CA PRO A 185 8.12 15.49 -2.03
C PRO A 185 6.69 15.43 -2.60
N LEU A 186 5.75 16.10 -1.93
CA LEU A 186 4.35 16.10 -2.34
C LEU A 186 4.19 16.91 -3.62
N MET A 187 3.61 16.27 -4.64
CA MET A 187 3.41 16.87 -5.95
C MET A 187 2.03 16.52 -6.51
N ALA A 188 1.39 17.49 -7.15
CA ALA A 188 0.13 17.33 -7.86
C ALA A 188 -0.06 18.44 -8.91
N PRO A 189 -0.91 18.22 -9.94
CA PRO A 189 -1.30 19.29 -10.87
C PRO A 189 -1.88 20.49 -10.12
N GLN A 190 -1.44 21.69 -10.50
CA GLN A 190 -1.80 22.95 -9.82
C GLN A 190 -3.32 23.19 -9.80
N GLU A 191 -4.02 22.84 -10.88
CA GLU A 191 -5.48 22.88 -10.96
C GLU A 191 -6.16 21.98 -9.90
N THR A 192 -5.55 20.83 -9.57
CA THR A 192 -6.07 19.94 -8.53
C THR A 192 -5.79 20.52 -7.15
N ILE A 193 -4.58 21.05 -6.93
CA ILE A 193 -4.21 21.73 -5.67
C ILE A 193 -5.19 22.87 -5.38
N ALA A 194 -5.47 23.71 -6.38
CA ALA A 194 -6.39 24.85 -6.26
C ALA A 194 -7.78 24.45 -5.75
N ARG A 195 -8.29 23.27 -6.12
CA ARG A 195 -9.60 22.77 -5.65
C ARG A 195 -9.64 22.53 -4.14
N PHE A 196 -8.51 22.20 -3.52
CA PHE A 196 -8.41 21.90 -2.09
C PHE A 196 -7.97 23.10 -1.23
N ARG A 197 -7.58 24.22 -1.84
CA ARG A 197 -7.17 25.42 -1.10
C ARG A 197 -8.34 25.99 -0.31
N GLY A 198 -8.04 26.44 0.91
CA GLY A 198 -8.99 27.02 1.85
C GLY A 198 -9.83 26.02 2.64
N GLN A 199 -9.77 24.72 2.33
CA GLN A 199 -10.59 23.71 2.99
C GLN A 199 -10.05 23.27 4.37
N PHE A 200 -8.84 23.68 4.74
CA PHE A 200 -8.18 23.25 5.97
C PHE A 200 -7.94 24.39 6.96
N ARG A 201 -8.63 25.54 6.76
CA ARG A 201 -8.52 26.73 7.62
C ARG A 201 -9.03 26.52 9.06
N GLU A 202 -9.82 25.47 9.30
CA GLU A 202 -10.25 25.05 10.65
C GLU A 202 -9.09 24.50 11.50
N GLY A 203 -8.00 24.05 10.87
CA GLY A 203 -6.80 23.60 11.58
C GLY A 203 -6.85 22.21 12.19
N TRP A 204 -5.68 21.69 12.56
CA TRP A 204 -5.57 20.33 13.08
C TRP A 204 -6.33 20.12 14.39
N ASP A 205 -6.43 21.11 15.29
CA ASP A 205 -7.12 20.93 16.57
C ASP A 205 -8.59 20.56 16.36
N GLU A 206 -9.33 21.34 15.57
CA GLU A 206 -10.75 21.07 15.30
C GLU A 206 -10.93 19.88 14.34
N LEU A 207 -10.11 19.78 13.30
CA LEU A 207 -10.21 18.68 12.34
C LEU A 207 -9.91 17.32 13.01
N ARG A 208 -9.06 17.26 14.05
CA ARG A 208 -8.84 16.05 14.86
C ARG A 208 -10.09 15.68 15.66
N ARG A 209 -10.70 16.65 16.37
CA ARG A 209 -11.97 16.42 17.10
C ARG A 209 -13.06 15.90 16.18
N ARG A 210 -13.25 16.53 15.01
CA ARG A 210 -14.25 16.12 14.01
C ARG A 210 -13.96 14.74 13.43
N ARG A 211 -12.70 14.44 13.11
CA ARG A 211 -12.29 13.13 12.57
C ARG A 211 -12.52 12.02 13.58
N HIS A 212 -12.13 12.21 14.83
CA HIS A 212 -12.34 11.25 15.92
C HIS A 212 -13.84 10.96 16.12
N ALA A 213 -14.65 12.01 16.25
CA ALA A 213 -16.10 11.86 16.39
C ALA A 213 -16.73 11.15 15.18
N ARG A 214 -16.26 11.43 13.95
CA ARG A 214 -16.73 10.73 12.74
C ARG A 214 -16.32 9.27 12.71
N GLN A 215 -15.09 8.95 13.10
CA GLN A 215 -14.59 7.57 13.15
C GLN A 215 -15.35 6.73 14.19
N ILE A 216 -15.70 7.31 15.34
CA ILE A 216 -16.59 6.66 16.32
C ILE A 216 -17.97 6.41 15.72
N ARG A 217 -18.60 7.43 15.11
CA ARG A 217 -19.92 7.26 14.48
C ARG A 217 -19.93 6.22 13.37
N ALA A 218 -18.82 6.08 12.64
CA ALA A 218 -18.66 5.08 11.59
C ALA A 218 -18.32 3.66 12.12
N GLY A 219 -18.14 3.50 13.44
CA GLY A 219 -17.73 2.22 14.05
C GLY A 219 -16.27 1.86 13.85
N LEU A 220 -15.45 2.72 13.24
CA LEU A 220 -14.02 2.48 13.02
C LEU A 220 -13.23 2.47 14.34
N LEU A 221 -13.72 3.20 15.35
CA LEU A 221 -13.11 3.29 16.67
C LEU A 221 -14.14 2.97 17.75
N ASP A 222 -13.67 2.33 18.81
CA ASP A 222 -14.43 2.22 20.04
C ASP A 222 -14.54 3.61 20.71
N LYS A 223 -15.72 3.96 21.20
CA LYS A 223 -15.98 5.24 21.89
C LYS A 223 -15.13 5.43 23.16
N ARG A 224 -14.58 4.35 23.72
CA ARG A 224 -13.68 4.38 24.89
C ARG A 224 -12.28 4.87 24.53
N TRP A 225 -11.88 4.79 23.26
CA TRP A 225 -10.55 5.21 22.81
C TRP A 225 -10.50 6.74 22.71
N GLY A 226 -9.74 7.35 23.62
CA GLY A 226 -9.65 8.80 23.76
C GLY A 226 -8.92 9.47 22.60
N LEU A 227 -9.16 10.77 22.40
CA LEU A 227 -8.33 11.55 21.49
C LEU A 227 -7.00 11.86 22.18
N THR A 228 -5.88 11.50 21.55
CA THR A 228 -4.55 11.83 22.07
C THR A 228 -4.35 13.33 22.22
N GLU A 229 -3.58 13.73 23.23
CA GLU A 229 -3.19 15.12 23.41
C GLU A 229 -2.41 15.64 22.21
N ARG A 230 -2.40 16.97 22.04
CA ARG A 230 -1.56 17.60 21.03
C ARG A 230 -0.08 17.40 21.44
N PRO A 231 0.80 17.01 20.51
CA PRO A 231 2.23 16.89 20.81
C PRO A 231 2.80 18.20 21.38
N PRO A 232 3.74 18.17 22.34
CA PRO A 232 4.30 19.39 22.94
C PRO A 232 4.89 20.37 21.92
N ASP A 233 5.52 19.86 20.86
CA ASP A 233 6.12 20.65 19.78
C ASP A 233 5.10 21.16 18.74
N SER A 234 3.81 20.87 18.92
CA SER A 234 2.74 21.31 18.05
C SER A 234 1.99 22.51 18.66
N PRO A 235 2.04 23.70 18.03
CA PRO A 235 1.33 24.87 18.53
C PRO A 235 -0.19 24.68 18.43
N ALA A 236 -0.94 25.45 19.22
CA ALA A 236 -2.38 25.57 18.99
C ALA A 236 -2.64 26.23 17.64
N TRP A 237 -3.64 25.73 16.90
CA TRP A 237 -3.99 26.34 15.61
C TRP A 237 -4.36 27.82 15.77
N GLU A 238 -5.13 28.16 16.81
CA GLU A 238 -5.56 29.53 17.09
C GLU A 238 -4.43 30.46 17.51
N SER A 239 -3.28 29.94 17.96
CA SER A 239 -2.12 30.79 18.28
C SER A 239 -1.29 31.18 17.04
N LEU A 240 -1.63 30.65 15.86
CA LEU A 240 -0.90 30.93 14.62
C LEU A 240 -1.33 32.25 13.99
N LYS A 241 -0.35 32.96 13.42
CA LYS A 241 -0.62 34.14 12.58
C LYS A 241 -1.39 33.74 11.32
N PRO A 242 -2.19 34.65 10.72
CA PRO A 242 -2.93 34.37 9.48
C PRO A 242 -2.06 33.78 8.36
N GLU A 243 -0.84 34.27 8.18
CA GLU A 243 0.09 33.81 7.12
C GLU A 243 0.56 32.36 7.38
N GLN A 244 0.73 31.99 8.65
CA GLN A 244 1.08 30.62 9.03
C GLN A 244 -0.09 29.66 8.76
N ARG A 245 -1.32 30.07 9.10
CA ARG A 245 -2.54 29.28 8.81
C ARG A 245 -2.72 29.08 7.30
N GLU A 246 -2.50 30.13 6.51
CA GLU A 246 -2.54 30.07 5.04
C GLU A 246 -1.48 29.09 4.49
N ARG A 247 -0.25 29.13 5.02
CA ARG A 247 0.82 28.20 4.65
C ARG A 247 0.45 26.75 4.96
N PHE A 248 -0.10 26.48 6.14
CA PHE A 248 -0.51 25.12 6.53
C PHE A 248 -1.71 24.62 5.72
N ASP A 249 -2.67 25.48 5.40
CA ASP A 249 -3.75 25.14 4.47
C ASP A 249 -3.19 24.74 3.09
N HIS A 250 -2.22 25.49 2.57
CA HIS A 250 -1.58 25.17 1.28
C HIS A 250 -0.91 23.80 1.31
N LEU A 251 -0.14 23.51 2.37
CA LEU A 251 0.49 22.20 2.57
C LEU A 251 -0.52 21.05 2.52
N MET A 252 -1.62 21.17 3.25
CA MET A 252 -2.64 20.12 3.30
C MET A 252 -3.43 20.01 2.00
N ALA A 253 -3.62 21.12 1.28
CA ALA A 253 -4.23 21.12 -0.05
C ALA A 253 -3.38 20.35 -1.08
N ILE A 254 -2.04 20.51 -1.04
CA ILE A 254 -1.14 19.73 -1.89
C ILE A 254 -1.21 18.24 -1.55
N TYR A 255 -1.17 17.89 -0.25
CA TYR A 255 -1.32 16.51 0.20
C TYR A 255 -2.66 15.89 -0.25
N ALA A 256 -3.77 16.60 -0.07
CA ALA A 256 -5.10 16.16 -0.49
C ALA A 256 -5.19 15.97 -2.00
N ALA A 257 -4.58 16.86 -2.78
CA ALA A 257 -4.47 16.71 -4.23
C ALA A 257 -3.66 15.46 -4.63
N THR A 258 -2.55 15.19 -3.95
CA THR A 258 -1.77 13.97 -4.19
C THR A 258 -2.58 12.70 -3.89
N ILE A 259 -3.30 12.66 -2.76
CA ILE A 259 -4.22 11.56 -2.42
C ILE A 259 -5.34 11.42 -3.46
N HIS A 260 -5.90 12.52 -3.94
CA HIS A 260 -6.94 12.48 -4.99
C HIS A 260 -6.44 11.78 -6.25
N HIS A 261 -5.19 11.99 -6.65
CA HIS A 261 -4.61 11.31 -7.82
C HIS A 261 -4.32 9.82 -7.57
N VAL A 262 -4.04 9.41 -6.33
CA VAL A 262 -4.00 7.99 -5.94
C VAL A 262 -5.38 7.37 -6.11
N ASP A 263 -6.42 8.03 -5.61
CA ASP A 263 -7.82 7.58 -5.73
C ASP A 263 -8.26 7.45 -7.20
N LEU A 264 -8.00 8.46 -8.04
CA LEU A 264 -8.26 8.38 -9.49
C LEU A 264 -7.50 7.23 -10.17
N SER A 265 -6.27 6.95 -9.72
CA SER A 265 -5.50 5.83 -10.24
C SER A 265 -6.11 4.47 -9.86
N ILE A 266 -6.66 4.34 -8.66
CA ILE A 266 -7.35 3.14 -8.20
C ILE A 266 -8.68 3.00 -8.96
N GLY A 267 -9.43 4.09 -9.14
CA GLY A 267 -10.66 4.11 -9.94
C GLY A 267 -10.44 3.57 -11.36
N ARG A 268 -9.39 4.03 -12.06
CA ARG A 268 -9.04 3.50 -13.39
C ARG A 268 -8.74 2.00 -13.40
N LEU A 269 -8.12 1.47 -12.35
CA LEU A 269 -7.87 0.03 -12.21
C LEU A 269 -9.19 -0.72 -12.03
N VAL A 270 -10.03 -0.27 -11.09
CA VAL A 270 -11.34 -0.88 -10.79
C VAL A 270 -12.25 -0.86 -12.02
N ASP A 271 -12.39 0.29 -12.69
CA ASP A 271 -13.16 0.44 -13.93
C ASP A 271 -12.61 -0.47 -15.03
N GLY A 272 -11.28 -0.55 -15.15
CA GLY A 272 -10.60 -1.42 -16.10
C GLY A 272 -10.91 -2.90 -15.88
N LEU A 273 -10.96 -3.35 -14.63
CA LEU A 273 -11.35 -4.71 -14.25
C LEU A 273 -12.84 -4.96 -14.49
N ALA A 274 -13.70 -4.01 -14.11
CA ALA A 274 -15.15 -4.09 -14.29
C ALA A 274 -15.54 -4.19 -15.76
N GLY A 275 -15.03 -3.28 -16.61
CA GLY A 275 -15.31 -3.27 -18.05
C GLY A 275 -14.81 -4.51 -18.80
N ARG A 276 -13.97 -5.34 -18.17
CA ARG A 276 -13.50 -6.63 -18.70
C ARG A 276 -14.21 -7.84 -18.08
N GLY A 277 -15.10 -7.63 -17.12
CA GLY A 277 -15.77 -8.70 -16.38
C GLY A 277 -14.83 -9.47 -15.45
N LEU A 278 -13.74 -8.85 -14.98
CA LEU A 278 -12.74 -9.47 -14.11
C LEU A 278 -12.88 -9.07 -12.65
N LEU A 279 -13.57 -7.97 -12.35
CA LEU A 279 -13.65 -7.40 -11.00
C LEU A 279 -14.24 -8.39 -9.99
N GLU A 280 -15.31 -9.10 -10.35
CA GLU A 280 -16.00 -10.06 -9.47
C GLU A 280 -15.04 -11.10 -8.87
N ASN A 281 -14.12 -11.62 -9.68
CA ASN A 281 -13.16 -12.66 -9.28
C ASN A 281 -11.75 -12.10 -8.99
N THR A 282 -11.64 -10.81 -8.67
CA THR A 282 -10.36 -10.19 -8.29
C THR A 282 -10.41 -9.80 -6.82
N LEU A 283 -9.50 -10.35 -6.01
CA LEU A 283 -9.23 -9.82 -4.67
C LEU A 283 -8.37 -8.57 -4.78
N ILE A 284 -8.93 -7.43 -4.38
CA ILE A 284 -8.23 -6.16 -4.24
C ILE A 284 -7.94 -5.94 -2.76
N LEU A 285 -6.66 -5.74 -2.43
CA LEU A 285 -6.20 -5.34 -1.11
C LEU A 285 -5.57 -3.96 -1.23
N PHE A 286 -6.19 -2.96 -0.61
CA PHE A 286 -5.65 -1.60 -0.52
C PHE A 286 -5.15 -1.34 0.90
N MET A 287 -3.92 -0.86 1.04
CA MET A 287 -3.35 -0.50 2.35
C MET A 287 -2.31 0.62 2.23
N SER A 288 -2.08 1.30 3.35
CA SER A 288 -0.91 2.18 3.53
C SER A 288 0.27 1.36 4.08
N ASP A 289 1.50 1.74 3.73
CA ASP A 289 2.73 1.06 4.13
C ASP A 289 3.11 1.32 5.61
N ASN A 290 2.83 2.54 6.09
CA ASN A 290 3.01 2.97 7.47
C ASN A 290 2.03 4.08 7.83
N GLY A 291 2.08 4.53 9.09
CA GLY A 291 1.36 5.70 9.57
C GLY A 291 1.81 7.03 8.95
N GLY A 292 1.15 8.11 9.32
CA GLY A 292 1.39 9.46 8.81
C GLY A 292 2.85 9.92 8.94
N ASN A 293 3.33 10.68 7.96
CA ASN A 293 4.71 11.13 7.89
C ASN A 293 4.90 12.47 8.63
N ALA A 294 5.69 12.46 9.70
CA ALA A 294 6.01 13.65 10.50
C ALA A 294 7.32 14.35 10.11
N GLU A 295 8.06 13.82 9.13
CA GLU A 295 9.39 14.30 8.76
C GLU A 295 9.37 15.77 8.28
N SER A 296 10.54 16.40 8.35
CA SER A 296 10.73 17.85 8.17
C SER A 296 10.13 18.73 9.29
N GLY A 297 9.88 18.15 10.46
CA GLY A 297 9.55 18.88 11.69
C GLY A 297 8.10 19.32 11.83
N PRO A 298 7.75 20.03 12.93
CA PRO A 298 6.40 20.52 13.19
C PRO A 298 5.79 21.33 12.05
N ALA A 299 6.60 22.18 11.41
CA ALA A 299 6.15 23.06 10.34
C ALA A 299 6.05 22.39 8.96
N GLY A 300 6.60 21.19 8.77
CA GLY A 300 6.79 20.61 7.44
C GLY A 300 7.65 21.50 6.52
N ARG A 301 7.61 21.24 5.22
CA ARG A 301 8.36 22.02 4.21
C ARG A 301 7.43 22.44 3.10
N LEU A 302 7.47 23.72 2.71
CA LEU A 302 6.71 24.26 1.58
C LEU A 302 7.67 25.13 0.75
N GLU A 303 8.45 24.49 -0.12
CA GLU A 303 9.47 25.16 -0.94
C GLU A 303 9.23 24.89 -2.43
N GLY A 304 9.62 25.86 -3.27
CA GLY A 304 9.49 25.80 -4.73
C GLY A 304 8.37 26.68 -5.28
N ASP A 305 8.43 26.96 -6.59
CA ASP A 305 7.50 27.87 -7.27
C ASP A 305 6.96 27.28 -8.61
N PRO A 306 5.64 26.99 -8.69
CA PRO A 306 4.69 26.97 -7.58
C PRO A 306 4.92 25.75 -6.65
N PRO A 307 4.58 25.83 -5.35
CA PRO A 307 4.60 24.67 -4.45
C PRO A 307 3.74 23.51 -4.97
N GLY A 308 4.19 22.27 -4.77
CA GLY A 308 3.53 21.07 -5.30
C GLY A 308 3.82 20.77 -6.78
N SER A 309 4.65 21.59 -7.45
CA SER A 309 5.15 21.30 -8.79
C SER A 309 6.35 20.33 -8.77
N ALA A 310 6.77 19.87 -9.96
CA ALA A 310 7.95 19.01 -10.12
C ALA A 310 9.28 19.69 -9.67
N ARG A 311 9.29 21.01 -9.47
CA ARG A 311 10.46 21.78 -8.99
C ARG A 311 10.32 22.20 -7.53
N SER A 312 9.45 21.52 -6.77
CA SER A 312 9.13 21.86 -5.38
C SER A 312 9.61 20.77 -4.42
N SER A 313 9.84 21.16 -3.16
CA SER A 313 10.16 20.25 -2.07
C SER A 313 9.12 20.45 -0.97
N VAL A 314 8.12 19.57 -0.94
CA VAL A 314 6.96 19.72 -0.04
C VAL A 314 6.83 18.51 0.88
N PHE A 315 6.79 18.76 2.18
CA PHE A 315 6.68 17.77 3.25
C PHE A 315 5.52 18.16 4.16
N LEU A 316 4.64 17.20 4.47
CA LEU A 316 3.43 17.45 5.26
C LEU A 316 3.75 17.95 6.68
N GLY A 317 4.78 17.37 7.32
CA GLY A 317 5.22 17.73 8.66
C GLY A 317 4.38 17.14 9.80
N MET A 318 4.91 17.19 11.01
CA MET A 318 4.34 16.56 12.20
C MET A 318 2.95 17.08 12.57
N ASN A 319 2.67 18.38 12.43
CA ASN A 319 1.36 18.94 12.81
C ASN A 319 0.21 18.29 12.00
N TRP A 320 0.38 18.15 10.69
CA TRP A 320 -0.61 17.47 9.85
C TRP A 320 -0.53 15.95 9.94
N ALA A 321 0.63 15.37 10.24
CA ALA A 321 0.72 13.94 10.59
C ALA A 321 -0.11 13.61 11.85
N THR A 322 -0.15 14.51 12.83
CA THR A 322 -1.00 14.41 14.03
C THR A 322 -2.47 14.30 13.66
N LEU A 323 -2.90 15.07 12.64
CA LEU A 323 -4.25 14.95 12.10
C LEU A 323 -4.46 13.62 11.38
N ALA A 324 -3.51 13.22 10.52
CA ALA A 324 -3.59 12.00 9.72
C ALA A 324 -3.74 10.74 10.59
N ASN A 325 -3.06 10.71 11.73
CA ASN A 325 -3.02 9.56 12.63
C ASN A 325 -4.13 9.55 13.69
N THR A 326 -5.07 10.49 13.66
CA THR A 326 -6.16 10.55 14.64
C THR A 326 -6.85 9.19 14.80
N PRO A 327 -6.96 8.64 16.03
CA PRO A 327 -6.59 9.24 17.32
C PRO A 327 -5.23 8.80 17.88
N PHE A 328 -4.46 7.99 17.16
CA PHE A 328 -3.31 7.26 17.68
C PHE A 328 -2.07 8.15 17.90
N ARG A 329 -1.19 7.68 18.81
CA ARG A 329 0.07 8.35 19.17
C ARG A 329 1.15 8.11 18.13
N ARG A 330 1.97 9.14 17.90
CA ARG A 330 3.17 9.10 17.06
C ARG A 330 2.88 8.78 15.59
N TYR A 331 3.91 8.44 14.83
CA TYR A 331 3.99 8.54 13.37
C TYR A 331 4.81 7.41 12.76
N LYS A 332 5.00 7.44 11.44
CA LYS A 332 6.07 6.70 10.75
C LYS A 332 7.37 6.75 11.57
N HIS A 333 8.12 5.64 11.57
CA HIS A 333 9.28 5.29 12.41
C HIS A 333 8.97 4.64 13.76
N PHE A 334 7.80 4.89 14.34
CA PHE A 334 7.45 4.36 15.66
C PHE A 334 6.62 3.07 15.59
N THR A 335 6.70 2.26 16.64
CA THR A 335 5.93 1.02 16.79
C THR A 335 4.63 1.21 17.61
N HIS A 336 4.38 2.42 18.10
CA HIS A 336 3.07 2.89 18.61
C HIS A 336 2.02 2.85 17.49
N GLU A 337 0.73 2.78 17.83
CA GLU A 337 -0.34 2.59 16.85
C GLU A 337 -0.35 3.67 15.76
N GLY A 338 0.07 4.90 16.03
CA GLY A 338 0.13 5.93 14.99
C GLY A 338 1.21 5.65 13.93
N GLY A 339 2.20 4.82 14.21
CA GLY A 339 3.19 4.38 13.22
C GLY A 339 2.81 3.12 12.45
N ILE A 340 2.02 2.23 13.06
CA ILE A 340 1.78 0.87 12.53
C ILE A 340 0.31 0.54 12.24
N ALA A 341 -0.65 1.34 12.70
CA ALA A 341 -2.07 1.13 12.43
C ALA A 341 -2.47 1.77 11.09
N THR A 342 -2.33 1.00 10.01
CA THR A 342 -2.73 1.43 8.67
C THR A 342 -4.09 0.86 8.27
N PRO A 343 -4.84 1.55 7.38
CA PRO A 343 -6.07 0.96 6.84
C PRO A 343 -5.72 -0.22 5.95
N LEU A 344 -6.55 -1.27 5.99
CA LEU A 344 -6.59 -2.33 4.99
C LEU A 344 -8.04 -2.50 4.54
N ILE A 345 -8.28 -2.35 3.24
CA ILE A 345 -9.58 -2.60 2.61
C ILE A 345 -9.45 -3.82 1.72
N ALA A 346 -10.30 -4.82 1.93
CA ALA A 346 -10.41 -6.00 1.10
C ALA A 346 -11.72 -5.95 0.29
N HIS A 347 -11.62 -6.10 -1.03
CA HIS A 347 -12.76 -6.16 -1.94
C HIS A 347 -12.62 -7.37 -2.85
N TRP A 348 -13.57 -8.31 -2.78
CA TRP A 348 -13.59 -9.52 -3.61
C TRP A 348 -15.02 -10.08 -3.69
N PRO A 349 -15.85 -9.61 -4.64
CA PRO A 349 -17.28 -9.94 -4.66
C PRO A 349 -17.58 -11.44 -4.74
N ALA A 350 -16.78 -12.21 -5.47
CA ALA A 350 -16.97 -13.66 -5.58
C ALA A 350 -16.49 -14.45 -4.36
N GLY A 351 -15.56 -13.91 -3.55
CA GLY A 351 -14.96 -14.62 -2.42
C GLY A 351 -15.32 -14.09 -1.04
N ILE A 352 -15.80 -12.85 -0.92
CA ILE A 352 -16.35 -12.27 0.31
C ILE A 352 -17.87 -12.44 0.26
N PRO A 353 -18.49 -13.19 1.21
CA PRO A 353 -19.93 -13.34 1.24
C PRO A 353 -20.64 -11.98 1.37
N ARG A 354 -21.73 -11.77 0.63
CA ARG A 354 -22.50 -10.49 0.66
C ARG A 354 -22.84 -9.99 2.07
N ARG A 355 -23.09 -10.88 3.03
CA ARG A 355 -23.33 -10.50 4.45
C ARG A 355 -22.17 -9.77 5.13
N GLN A 356 -20.95 -9.95 4.60
CA GLN A 356 -19.70 -9.33 5.07
C GLN A 356 -19.34 -8.06 4.28
N GLU A 357 -20.06 -7.73 3.21
CA GLU A 357 -19.81 -6.54 2.42
C GLU A 357 -19.97 -5.27 3.29
N GLY A 358 -18.96 -4.40 3.26
CA GLY A 358 -18.94 -3.17 4.07
C GLY A 358 -18.80 -3.39 5.58
N LYS A 359 -18.54 -4.61 6.06
CA LYS A 359 -18.31 -4.87 7.49
C LYS A 359 -16.88 -4.49 7.90
N LEU A 360 -16.74 -4.06 9.15
CA LEU A 360 -15.46 -3.82 9.79
C LEU A 360 -15.02 -5.10 10.52
N ASP A 361 -13.77 -5.51 10.30
CA ASP A 361 -13.11 -6.55 11.08
C ASP A 361 -12.06 -5.90 11.98
N HIS A 362 -12.18 -6.14 13.29
CA HIS A 362 -11.30 -5.54 14.30
C HIS A 362 -10.20 -6.50 14.80
N GLN A 363 -10.10 -7.69 14.19
CA GLN A 363 -9.05 -8.66 14.51
C GLN A 363 -7.70 -8.13 14.02
N PRO A 364 -6.61 -8.33 14.78
CA PRO A 364 -5.30 -7.81 14.40
C PRO A 364 -4.72 -8.58 13.19
N GLY A 365 -4.70 -7.90 12.04
CA GLY A 365 -3.92 -8.27 10.86
C GLY A 365 -2.58 -7.54 10.79
N HIS A 366 -1.65 -8.08 10.02
CA HIS A 366 -0.32 -7.51 9.79
C HIS A 366 0.15 -7.73 8.36
N LEU A 367 1.08 -6.91 7.85
CA LEU A 367 1.56 -7.01 6.46
C LEU A 367 2.14 -8.40 6.12
N ILE A 368 2.73 -9.10 7.10
CA ILE A 368 3.24 -10.47 6.94
C ILE A 368 2.15 -11.49 6.59
N ASP A 369 0.88 -11.15 6.80
CA ASP A 369 -0.28 -12.00 6.52
C ASP A 369 -0.69 -11.98 5.05
N ILE A 370 -0.22 -11.01 4.26
CA ILE A 370 -0.60 -10.89 2.85
C ILE A 370 -0.07 -12.06 2.03
N LEU A 371 1.20 -12.43 2.21
CA LEU A 371 1.80 -13.56 1.51
C LEU A 371 1.06 -14.89 1.75
N PRO A 372 0.84 -15.36 3.00
CA PRO A 372 0.10 -16.60 3.24
C PRO A 372 -1.34 -16.53 2.74
N THR A 373 -2.00 -15.37 2.79
CA THR A 373 -3.35 -15.17 2.22
C THR A 373 -3.35 -15.42 0.71
N VAL A 374 -2.41 -14.82 -0.01
CA VAL A 374 -2.29 -14.98 -1.48
C VAL A 374 -1.91 -16.41 -1.86
N LEU A 375 -1.00 -17.04 -1.10
CA LEU A 375 -0.61 -18.43 -1.33
C LEU A 375 -1.77 -19.41 -1.11
N GLU A 376 -2.55 -19.25 -0.05
CA GLU A 376 -3.74 -20.07 0.21
C GLU A 376 -4.78 -19.88 -0.89
N MET A 377 -5.05 -18.63 -1.29
CA MET A 377 -5.97 -18.31 -2.38
C MET A 377 -5.54 -18.93 -3.71
N ALA A 378 -4.23 -18.96 -3.98
CA ALA A 378 -3.67 -19.57 -5.18
C ALA A 378 -3.59 -21.11 -5.11
N GLY A 379 -3.83 -21.72 -3.94
CA GLY A 379 -3.61 -23.15 -3.72
C GLY A 379 -2.13 -23.56 -3.82
N VAL A 380 -1.21 -22.61 -3.60
CA VAL A 380 0.23 -22.81 -3.75
C VAL A 380 0.88 -22.95 -2.37
N ARG A 381 1.75 -23.95 -2.22
CA ARG A 381 2.59 -24.07 -1.02
C ARG A 381 3.91 -23.33 -1.22
N PRO A 382 4.50 -22.74 -0.16
CA PRO A 382 5.87 -22.24 -0.22
C PRO A 382 6.83 -23.31 -0.76
N ALA A 383 7.79 -22.92 -1.59
CA ALA A 383 8.78 -23.85 -2.12
C ALA A 383 9.64 -24.45 -0.98
N ALA A 384 10.03 -25.71 -1.12
CA ALA A 384 10.91 -26.38 -0.17
C ALA A 384 12.24 -25.61 0.01
N GLY A 385 12.75 -25.54 1.24
CA GLY A 385 13.99 -24.83 1.57
C GLY A 385 13.86 -23.30 1.65
N LYS A 386 12.66 -22.74 1.54
CA LYS A 386 12.40 -21.33 1.85
C LYS A 386 11.91 -21.16 3.29
N THR A 387 12.26 -20.03 3.90
CA THR A 387 11.73 -19.65 5.21
C THR A 387 10.20 -19.61 5.15
N PRO A 388 9.49 -20.34 6.02
CA PRO A 388 8.04 -20.27 6.08
C PRO A 388 7.57 -18.84 6.36
N PRO A 389 6.42 -18.40 5.81
CA PRO A 389 5.84 -17.11 6.18
C PRO A 389 5.57 -17.04 7.69
N GLU A 390 5.93 -15.91 8.32
CA GLU A 390 5.66 -15.64 9.74
C GLU A 390 4.17 -15.30 10.00
N GLY A 391 3.46 -14.87 8.97
CA GLY A 391 2.05 -14.51 9.04
C GLY A 391 1.08 -15.69 8.97
N ILE A 392 -0.20 -15.35 9.06
CA ILE A 392 -1.31 -16.27 8.83
C ILE A 392 -2.18 -15.76 7.69
N SER A 393 -3.00 -16.63 7.11
CA SER A 393 -3.97 -16.20 6.11
C SER A 393 -5.11 -15.38 6.72
N LEU A 394 -5.52 -14.33 6.01
CA LEU A 394 -6.65 -13.47 6.34
C LEU A 394 -7.98 -13.97 5.75
N LEU A 395 -7.98 -15.03 4.92
CA LEU A 395 -9.19 -15.57 4.30
C LEU A 395 -10.32 -15.89 5.31
N PRO A 396 -10.05 -16.41 6.53
CA PRO A 396 -11.12 -16.61 7.51
C PRO A 396 -11.88 -15.33 7.86
N ALA A 397 -11.19 -14.19 7.99
CA ALA A 397 -11.80 -12.89 8.30
C ALA A 397 -12.74 -12.42 7.19
N PHE A 398 -12.40 -12.69 5.92
CA PHE A 398 -13.24 -12.34 4.77
C PHE A 398 -14.63 -13.00 4.82
N SER A 399 -14.77 -14.14 5.50
CA SER A 399 -16.05 -14.82 5.72
C SER A 399 -16.71 -14.51 7.06
N GLY A 400 -16.09 -13.64 7.88
CA GLY A 400 -16.50 -13.32 9.26
C GLY A 400 -16.06 -14.34 10.30
N GLY A 401 -15.12 -15.21 9.94
CA GLY A 401 -14.53 -16.19 10.84
C GLY A 401 -13.35 -15.64 11.64
N PRO A 402 -12.94 -16.34 12.70
CA PRO A 402 -11.83 -15.91 13.54
C PRO A 402 -10.47 -16.16 12.87
N LEU A 403 -9.59 -15.16 12.95
CA LEU A 403 -8.16 -15.29 12.70
C LEU A 403 -7.55 -16.05 13.88
N ARG A 404 -7.23 -17.33 13.67
CA ARG A 404 -6.65 -18.23 14.69
C ARG A 404 -5.16 -17.99 14.90
N ARG A 405 -4.78 -16.73 15.13
CA ARG A 405 -3.39 -16.33 15.41
C ARG A 405 -2.94 -16.94 16.73
N LYS A 406 -1.85 -17.71 16.69
CA LYS A 406 -1.20 -18.32 17.87
C LYS A 406 0.10 -17.64 18.27
N THR A 407 0.73 -16.97 17.32
CA THR A 407 2.01 -16.28 17.52
C THR A 407 1.77 -14.78 17.65
N PRO A 408 2.40 -14.09 18.61
CA PRO A 408 2.33 -12.64 18.71
C PRO A 408 2.80 -11.93 17.44
N LEU A 409 2.39 -10.68 17.27
CA LEU A 409 2.96 -9.77 16.27
C LEU A 409 4.14 -9.02 16.89
N PHE A 410 5.24 -8.92 16.16
CA PHE A 410 6.47 -8.28 16.61
C PHE A 410 6.90 -7.17 15.67
N PHE A 411 7.50 -6.12 16.21
CA PHE A 411 7.90 -4.93 15.48
C PHE A 411 9.25 -4.43 16.01
N MET A 412 10.17 -4.10 15.10
CA MET A 412 11.39 -3.38 15.41
C MET A 412 11.68 -2.40 14.29
N HIS A 413 11.89 -1.12 14.62
CA HIS A 413 12.36 -0.13 13.68
C HIS A 413 13.12 0.99 14.39
N GLU A 414 14.37 1.24 13.99
CA GLU A 414 15.22 2.29 14.58
C GLU A 414 15.29 2.23 16.12
N GLY A 415 15.41 1.01 16.67
CA GLY A 415 15.43 0.75 18.11
C GLY A 415 14.06 0.82 18.80
N ASN A 416 13.04 1.40 18.17
CA ASN A 416 11.66 1.32 18.63
C ASN A 416 11.18 -0.13 18.47
N ARG A 417 10.45 -0.62 19.47
CA ARG A 417 10.13 -2.04 19.56
C ARG A 417 8.72 -2.26 20.07
N ALA A 418 8.07 -3.32 19.62
CA ALA A 418 6.78 -3.73 20.14
C ALA A 418 6.52 -5.23 19.99
N VAL A 419 5.67 -5.75 20.87
CA VAL A 419 5.03 -7.06 20.73
C VAL A 419 3.55 -6.92 21.06
N ARG A 420 2.69 -7.53 20.25
CA ARG A 420 1.25 -7.59 20.49
C ARG A 420 0.77 -9.04 20.51
N ASP A 421 0.23 -9.44 21.65
CA ASP A 421 -0.40 -10.74 21.84
C ASP A 421 -1.84 -10.58 22.32
N GLY A 422 -2.79 -10.89 21.43
CA GLY A 422 -4.21 -10.68 21.65
C GLY A 422 -4.52 -9.23 22.06
N ARG A 423 -5.01 -9.07 23.30
CA ARG A 423 -5.37 -7.76 23.85
C ARG A 423 -4.18 -6.97 24.38
N TRP A 424 -3.05 -7.61 24.66
CA TRP A 424 -1.91 -6.93 25.28
C TRP A 424 -0.92 -6.47 24.22
N LYS A 425 -0.43 -5.25 24.37
CA LYS A 425 0.70 -4.73 23.58
C LYS A 425 1.74 -4.16 24.53
N LEU A 426 2.98 -4.60 24.34
CA LEU A 426 4.17 -3.98 24.92
C LEU A 426 4.84 -3.15 23.84
N VAL A 427 5.19 -1.90 24.13
CA VAL A 427 5.79 -0.97 23.17
C VAL A 427 6.81 -0.07 23.86
N SER A 428 7.85 0.34 23.13
CA SER A 428 8.86 1.26 23.65
C SER A 428 9.40 2.13 22.51
N LYS A 429 9.47 3.44 22.77
CA LYS A 429 10.26 4.38 21.97
C LYS A 429 11.72 4.29 22.45
N HIS A 430 12.68 4.13 21.56
CA HIS A 430 14.10 4.13 21.95
C HIS A 430 14.54 5.49 22.52
N PRO A 431 15.38 5.54 23.59
CA PRO A 431 15.90 4.46 24.43
C PRO A 431 15.07 4.21 25.71
N ARG A 432 13.77 4.52 25.69
CA ARG A 432 12.90 4.50 26.87
C ARG A 432 12.50 3.08 27.26
N ASP A 433 12.06 2.93 28.50
CA ASP A 433 11.54 1.67 29.04
C ASP A 433 10.26 1.20 28.33
N TRP A 434 9.86 -0.03 28.64
CA TRP A 434 8.63 -0.64 28.13
C TRP A 434 7.38 0.00 28.73
N GLU A 435 6.42 0.33 27.85
CA GLU A 435 5.05 0.70 28.18
C GLU A 435 4.13 -0.51 27.87
N LEU A 436 3.10 -0.76 28.69
CA LEU A 436 2.13 -1.84 28.49
C LEU A 436 0.72 -1.30 28.32
N TYR A 437 0.02 -1.75 27.29
CA TYR A 437 -1.33 -1.31 26.96
C TYR A 437 -2.30 -2.48 26.74
N ASP A 438 -3.55 -2.26 27.15
CA ASP A 438 -4.69 -3.13 26.84
C ASP A 438 -5.41 -2.59 25.59
N MET A 439 -5.09 -3.17 24.44
CA MET A 439 -5.52 -2.72 23.11
C MET A 439 -7.03 -2.84 22.87
N GLN A 440 -7.77 -3.55 23.73
CA GLN A 440 -9.23 -3.56 23.69
C GLN A 440 -9.83 -2.39 24.46
N ALA A 441 -9.24 -2.03 25.60
CA ALA A 441 -9.71 -0.92 26.43
C ALA A 441 -9.21 0.44 25.91
N ASP A 442 -7.96 0.48 25.45
CA ASP A 442 -7.23 1.69 25.06
C ASP A 442 -6.26 1.37 23.91
N ARG A 443 -6.77 1.38 22.67
CA ARG A 443 -5.91 1.30 21.47
C ARG A 443 -5.15 2.61 21.23
N THR A 444 -5.43 3.66 21.99
CA THR A 444 -4.77 4.97 21.85
C THR A 444 -3.49 5.09 22.66
N GLU A 445 -3.16 4.06 23.44
CA GLU A 445 -1.91 3.96 24.19
C GLU A 445 -1.71 5.14 25.15
N LEU A 446 -2.78 5.53 25.86
CA LEU A 446 -2.79 6.68 26.77
C LEU A 446 -2.61 6.29 28.23
N ARG A 447 -3.01 5.07 28.61
CA ARG A 447 -2.88 4.55 29.97
C ARG A 447 -1.88 3.42 30.03
N ASP A 448 -0.64 3.75 30.38
CA ASP A 448 0.39 2.75 30.64
C ASP A 448 0.05 1.93 31.89
N LEU A 449 0.09 0.61 31.74
CA LEU A 449 -0.23 -0.38 32.75
C LEU A 449 1.02 -1.12 33.27
N ALA A 450 2.22 -0.78 32.77
CA ALA A 450 3.45 -1.53 33.05
C ALA A 450 3.72 -1.68 34.56
N LEU A 451 3.63 -0.59 35.32
CA LEU A 451 3.86 -0.59 36.78
C LEU A 451 2.85 -1.46 37.55
N THR A 452 1.62 -1.57 37.04
CA THR A 452 0.54 -2.34 37.69
C THR A 452 0.47 -3.79 37.22
N ASN A 453 1.17 -4.14 36.14
CA ASN A 453 1.16 -5.48 35.53
C ASN A 453 2.59 -5.96 35.18
N PRO A 454 3.55 -5.95 36.13
CA PRO A 454 4.95 -6.27 35.84
C PRO A 454 5.16 -7.71 35.34
N GLY A 455 4.29 -8.65 35.76
CA GLY A 455 4.32 -10.03 35.25
C GLY A 455 4.06 -10.10 33.74
N LYS A 456 3.08 -9.33 33.23
CA LYS A 456 2.76 -9.28 31.80
C LYS A 456 3.85 -8.57 31.00
N VAL A 457 4.47 -7.52 31.56
CA VAL A 457 5.65 -6.88 30.97
C VAL A 457 6.77 -7.89 30.78
N LYS A 458 7.12 -8.65 31.83
CA LYS A 458 8.18 -9.65 31.78
C LYS A 458 7.89 -10.75 30.75
N GLU A 459 6.67 -11.24 30.70
CA GLU A 459 6.23 -12.25 29.73
C GLU A 459 6.40 -11.77 28.28
N LEU A 460 5.88 -10.59 27.96
CA LEU A 460 5.93 -10.04 26.60
C LEU A 460 7.34 -9.62 26.20
N ALA A 461 8.12 -9.05 27.13
CA ALA A 461 9.53 -8.73 26.88
C ALA A 461 10.33 -10.00 26.55
N ALA A 462 10.14 -11.08 27.31
CA ALA A 462 10.80 -12.36 27.02
C ALA A 462 10.38 -12.94 25.65
N ALA A 463 9.10 -12.80 25.26
CA ALA A 463 8.63 -13.20 23.94
C ALA A 463 9.29 -12.35 22.82
N TYR A 464 9.44 -11.04 23.04
CA TYR A 464 10.14 -10.15 22.12
C TYR A 464 11.61 -10.54 21.98
N ASP A 465 12.31 -10.78 23.08
CA ASP A 465 13.74 -11.13 23.08
C ASP A 465 13.97 -12.48 22.35
N ALA A 466 13.09 -13.46 22.57
CA ALA A 466 13.14 -14.74 21.87
C ALA A 466 12.90 -14.58 20.35
N TRP A 467 11.95 -13.72 19.97
CA TRP A 467 11.74 -13.38 18.56
C TRP A 467 12.97 -12.69 17.96
N ALA A 468 13.48 -11.65 18.61
CA ALA A 468 14.62 -10.87 18.15
C ALA A 468 15.88 -11.74 17.97
N ALA A 469 16.16 -12.64 18.91
CA ALA A 469 17.27 -13.58 18.80
C ALA A 469 17.11 -14.53 17.59
N ARG A 470 15.90 -15.06 17.38
CA ARG A 470 15.59 -15.96 16.27
C ARG A 470 15.63 -15.25 14.91
N THR A 471 15.25 -13.98 14.85
CA THR A 471 15.24 -13.18 13.62
C THR A 471 16.53 -12.41 13.38
N HIS A 472 17.57 -12.64 14.20
CA HIS A 472 18.85 -11.94 14.11
C HIS A 472 18.68 -10.42 14.11
N THR A 473 17.80 -9.93 14.99
CA THR A 473 17.55 -8.51 15.18
C THR A 473 18.65 -7.94 16.07
N ASP A 474 19.57 -7.18 15.47
CA ASP A 474 20.66 -6.54 16.19
C ASP A 474 20.16 -5.44 17.15
N PRO A 475 20.85 -5.24 18.29
CA PRO A 475 20.63 -4.07 19.12
C PRO A 475 20.84 -2.77 18.33
N TRP A 476 19.93 -1.82 18.51
CA TRP A 476 20.07 -0.51 17.87
C TRP A 476 21.20 0.29 18.53
N THR A 477 22.16 0.73 17.72
CA THR A 477 23.31 1.56 18.12
C THR A 477 23.23 3.00 17.60
N GLY A 478 22.15 3.35 16.90
CA GLY A 478 21.93 4.69 16.38
C GLY A 478 21.47 5.67 17.46
N PRO A 479 21.44 6.98 17.16
CA PRO A 479 21.10 8.02 18.12
C PRO A 479 19.62 7.98 18.54
N GLU A 480 19.31 8.65 19.65
CA GLU A 480 17.92 8.98 19.98
C GLU A 480 17.35 9.96 18.93
N ARG A 481 16.06 9.83 18.63
CA ARG A 481 15.39 10.64 17.61
C ARG A 481 14.19 11.40 18.19
N THR A 482 14.00 12.61 17.67
CA THR A 482 12.77 13.41 17.81
C THR A 482 11.58 12.67 17.22
N ASP A 483 10.37 13.13 17.50
CA ASP A 483 9.13 12.53 16.98
C ASP A 483 8.94 12.71 15.45
N TRP A 484 9.76 13.56 14.82
CA TRP A 484 9.80 13.75 13.37
C TRP A 484 11.09 13.21 12.72
N GLY A 485 11.82 12.34 13.41
CA GLY A 485 12.94 11.57 12.83
C GLY A 485 14.27 12.30 12.74
N GLN A 486 14.40 13.51 13.30
CA GLN A 486 15.71 14.16 13.45
C GLN A 486 16.47 13.56 14.64
N GLU A 487 17.78 13.38 14.47
CA GLU A 487 18.70 12.92 15.52
C GLU A 487 18.80 13.99 16.62
N LEU A 488 18.65 13.56 17.87
CA LEU A 488 18.98 14.37 19.03
C LEU A 488 20.50 14.32 19.22
N LYS A 489 21.14 15.48 19.14
CA LYS A 489 22.58 15.63 19.36
C LYS A 489 22.97 15.46 20.82
#